data_AF-A0A4U5NBV9-F1
#
_entry.id   AF-A0A4U5NBV9-F1
#
_cell.length_a   1.000
_cell.length_b   1.000
_cell.length_c   1.000
_cell.angle_alpha   90.00
_cell.angle_beta   90.00
_cell.angle_gamma   90.00
#
_symmetry.space_group_name_H-M   'P 1'
#
loop_
_entity.id
_entity.type
_entity.pdbx_description
1 polymer ?
#
loop_
_entity_poly.entity_id
_entity_poly.type
_entity_poly.pdbx_seq_one_letter_code
_entity_poly.pdbx_strand_id
1 'polypeptide(L)'
;MFLQYAKTPRGFVSLLQVLVGVICQLVIQLDYAGETFSLVFFMLFNPLEIIVYIFLFATTMITLFGIVMELKGTSLVDTFGKTKTLLFHGLCFLLLIISAVVQTYNVSHTYTSRIAYYPRFIIGAIALYALSISHIFLAVLVMIWS
;
A
#
# COMPACT_ATOMS: atom_id res chain seq x y z
N MET A 1 -21.35 13.53 -4.38
CA MET A 1 -20.40 12.65 -5.08
C MET A 1 -19.47 11.90 -4.12
N PHE A 2 -18.53 12.56 -3.41
CA PHE A 2 -17.60 11.87 -2.49
C PHE A 2 -18.29 11.00 -1.42
N LEU A 3 -19.27 11.55 -0.71
CA LEU A 3 -20.04 10.83 0.30
C LEU A 3 -20.87 9.65 -0.25
N GLN A 4 -21.24 9.69 -1.54
CA GLN A 4 -21.93 8.58 -2.19
C GLN A 4 -20.93 7.50 -2.60
N TYR A 5 -19.77 7.89 -3.14
CA TYR A 5 -18.67 6.97 -3.46
C TYR A 5 -18.18 6.22 -2.21
N ALA A 6 -17.96 6.93 -1.10
CA ALA A 6 -17.53 6.34 0.16
C ALA A 6 -18.53 5.33 0.77
N LYS A 7 -19.82 5.41 0.39
CA LYS A 7 -20.85 4.44 0.80
C LYS A 7 -20.83 3.16 -0.04
N THR A 8 -20.19 3.16 -1.20
CA THR A 8 -20.03 1.95 -2.01
C THR A 8 -18.94 1.05 -1.41
N PRO A 9 -19.08 -0.28 -1.44
CA PRO A 9 -18.03 -1.19 -0.94
C PRO A 9 -16.68 -0.95 -1.61
N ARG A 10 -16.70 -0.71 -2.93
CA ARG A 10 -15.50 -0.41 -3.72
C ARG A 10 -14.85 0.90 -3.27
N GLY A 11 -15.64 1.98 -3.15
CA GLY A 11 -15.11 3.28 -2.77
C GLY A 11 -14.63 3.34 -1.32
N PHE A 12 -15.32 2.68 -0.40
CA PHE A 12 -14.87 2.54 0.98
C PHE A 12 -13.50 1.86 1.07
N VAL A 13 -13.32 0.73 0.40
CA VAL A 13 -12.06 -0.01 0.42
C VAL A 13 -10.94 0.77 -0.25
N SER A 14 -11.17 1.44 -1.39
CA SER A 14 -10.16 2.28 -2.03
C SER A 14 -9.74 3.47 -1.16
N LEU A 15 -10.67 4.11 -0.45
CA LEU A 15 -10.33 5.17 0.51
C LEU A 15 -9.49 4.64 1.66
N LEU A 16 -9.87 3.48 2.21
CA LEU A 16 -9.09 2.83 3.27
C LEU A 16 -7.69 2.47 2.79
N GLN A 17 -7.55 1.97 1.55
CA GLN A 17 -6.25 1.65 0.95
C GLN A 17 -5.34 2.87 0.88
N VAL A 18 -5.85 4.01 0.44
CA VAL A 18 -5.06 5.24 0.38
C VAL A 18 -4.66 5.69 1.78
N LEU A 19 -5.59 5.68 2.73
CA LEU A 19 -5.33 6.10 4.11
C LEU A 19 -4.28 5.19 4.78
N VAL A 20 -4.47 3.88 4.70
CA VAL A 20 -3.50 2.89 5.24
C VAL A 20 -2.18 2.96 4.48
N GLY A 21 -2.20 3.19 3.17
CA GLY A 21 -1.00 3.37 2.35
C GLY A 21 -0.16 4.56 2.80
N VAL A 22 -0.78 5.72 3.03
CA VAL A 22 -0.09 6.92 3.54
C VAL A 22 0.46 6.69 4.95
N ILE A 23 -0.32 6.10 5.86
CA ILE A 23 0.16 5.79 7.21
C ILE A 23 1.35 4.82 7.16
N CYS A 24 1.25 3.78 6.32
CA CYS A 24 2.30 2.79 6.15
C CYS A 24 3.58 3.42 5.59
N GLN A 25 3.48 4.37 4.65
CA GLN A 25 4.63 5.13 4.16
C GLN A 25 5.33 5.89 5.29
N LEU A 26 4.58 6.60 6.14
CA LEU A 26 5.15 7.33 7.28
C LEU A 26 5.84 6.38 8.27
N VAL A 27 5.25 5.23 8.55
CA VAL A 27 5.83 4.22 9.44
C VAL A 27 7.15 3.67 8.89
N ILE A 28 7.20 3.33 7.59
CA ILE A 28 8.40 2.79 6.97
C ILE A 28 9.54 3.83 6.93
N GLN A 29 9.19 5.11 6.76
CA GLN A 29 10.16 6.21 6.74
C GLN A 29 10.63 6.66 8.11
N LEU A 30 9.95 6.23 9.18
CA LEU A 30 10.32 6.60 10.54
C LEU A 30 11.62 5.92 10.92
N ASP A 31 12.65 6.73 11.18
CA ASP A 31 13.94 6.30 11.70
C ASP A 31 14.08 6.76 13.15
N TYR A 32 14.44 5.82 14.03
CA TYR A 32 14.74 6.10 15.43
C TYR A 32 16.22 5.80 15.70
N ALA A 33 17.01 6.86 15.81
CA ALA A 33 18.43 6.78 16.09
C ALA A 33 18.72 7.35 17.48
N GLY A 34 18.75 6.47 18.49
CA GLY A 34 19.18 6.77 19.87
C GLY A 34 18.19 7.63 20.65
N GLU A 35 18.00 8.89 20.23
CA GLU A 35 17.21 9.92 20.91
C GLU A 35 16.39 10.79 19.94
N THR A 36 16.59 10.65 18.64
CA THR A 36 15.92 11.47 17.62
C THR A 36 15.07 10.64 16.68
N PHE A 37 13.83 11.09 16.45
CA PHE A 37 13.00 10.62 15.35
C PHE A 37 13.28 11.47 14.11
N SER A 38 13.51 10.81 12.98
CA SER A 38 13.64 11.47 11.69
C SER A 38 12.84 10.73 10.62
N LEU A 39 12.41 11.46 9.60
CA LEU A 39 11.78 10.88 8.41
C LEU A 39 12.85 10.74 7.33
N VAL A 40 13.19 9.50 6.98
CA VAL A 40 14.24 9.20 6.02
C VAL A 40 13.63 8.53 4.79
N PHE A 41 13.72 9.22 3.65
CA PHE A 41 13.20 8.72 2.37
C PHE A 41 14.15 7.71 1.70
N PHE A 42 15.45 7.85 1.95
CA PHE A 42 16.49 6.99 1.39
C PHE A 42 17.30 6.36 2.53
N MET A 43 16.94 5.15 2.92
CA MET A 43 17.70 4.43 3.95
C MET A 43 18.93 3.77 3.32
N LEU A 44 20.06 4.47 3.42
CA LEU A 44 21.37 3.99 2.97
C LEU A 44 21.77 2.64 3.59
N PHE A 45 21.30 2.34 4.80
CA PHE A 45 21.63 1.12 5.53
C PHE A 45 20.74 -0.08 5.18
N ASN A 46 19.60 0.13 4.52
CA ASN A 46 18.66 -0.91 4.10
C ASN A 46 18.16 -0.61 2.66
N PRO A 47 18.95 -0.90 1.63
CA PRO A 47 18.61 -0.53 0.24
C PRO A 47 17.31 -1.21 -0.24
N LEU A 48 16.95 -2.36 0.31
CA LEU A 48 15.68 -3.04 -0.03
C LEU A 48 14.45 -2.26 0.46
N GLU A 49 14.57 -1.42 1.49
CA GLU A 49 13.44 -0.59 1.93
C GLU A 49 13.08 0.52 0.94
N ILE A 50 14.04 0.97 0.13
CA ILE A 50 13.76 1.91 -0.95
C ILE A 50 12.78 1.27 -1.95
N ILE A 51 12.94 -0.03 -2.24
CA ILE A 51 12.04 -0.77 -3.12
C ILE A 51 10.64 -0.87 -2.51
N VAL A 52 10.56 -1.21 -1.21
CA VAL A 52 9.28 -1.23 -0.46
C VAL A 52 8.58 0.11 -0.56
N TYR A 53 9.30 1.21 -0.33
CA TYR A 53 8.74 2.55 -0.41
C TYR A 53 8.25 2.90 -1.82
N ILE A 54 9.04 2.62 -2.85
CA ILE A 54 8.65 2.89 -4.25
C ILE A 54 7.39 2.11 -4.61
N PHE A 55 7.32 0.83 -4.26
CA PHE A 55 6.15 -0.01 -4.55
C PHE A 55 4.92 0.49 -3.81
N LEU A 56 5.03 0.77 -2.51
CA LEU A 56 3.92 1.31 -1.72
C LEU A 56 3.48 2.69 -2.22
N PHE A 57 4.41 3.55 -2.62
CA PHE A 57 4.11 4.86 -3.19
C PHE A 57 3.38 4.72 -4.51
N ALA A 58 3.88 3.89 -5.42
CA ALA A 58 3.25 3.64 -6.71
C ALA A 58 1.82 3.10 -6.54
N THR A 59 1.61 2.07 -5.72
CA THR A 59 0.26 1.51 -5.52
C THR A 59 -0.68 2.53 -4.89
N THR A 60 -0.22 3.32 -3.91
CA THR A 60 -1.03 4.36 -3.26
C THR A 60 -1.44 5.46 -4.24
N MET A 61 -0.51 5.94 -5.06
CA MET A 61 -0.80 6.97 -6.07
C MET A 61 -1.77 6.46 -7.13
N ILE A 62 -1.65 5.21 -7.57
CA ILE A 62 -2.56 4.69 -8.57
C ILE A 62 -3.96 4.46 -7.99
N THR A 63 -4.07 3.98 -6.75
CA THR A 63 -5.38 3.90 -6.06
C THR A 63 -6.00 5.28 -5.91
N LEU A 64 -5.21 6.30 -5.54
CA LEU A 64 -5.68 7.69 -5.47
C LEU A 64 -6.16 8.19 -6.84
N PHE A 65 -5.42 7.91 -7.91
CA PHE A 65 -5.85 8.24 -9.27
C PHE A 65 -7.19 7.58 -9.62
N GLY A 66 -7.38 6.31 -9.26
CA GLY A 66 -8.64 5.58 -9.42
C GLY A 66 -9.80 6.27 -8.71
N ILE A 67 -9.60 6.70 -7.46
CA ILE A 67 -10.62 7.45 -6.70
C ILE A 67 -10.95 8.77 -7.41
N VAL A 68 -9.94 9.52 -7.85
CA VAL A 68 -10.15 10.80 -8.55
C VAL A 68 -10.96 10.62 -9.84
N MET A 69 -10.72 9.54 -10.61
CA MET A 69 -11.53 9.26 -11.79
C MET A 69 -12.98 8.96 -11.46
N GLU A 70 -13.23 8.13 -10.45
CA GLU A 70 -14.60 7.78 -10.01
C GLU A 70 -15.35 9.02 -9.53
N LEU A 71 -14.67 9.94 -8.83
CA LEU A 71 -15.24 11.22 -8.41
C LEU A 71 -15.56 12.15 -9.58
N LYS A 72 -14.92 11.97 -10.75
CA LYS A 72 -15.25 12.69 -12.00
C LYS A 72 -16.36 12.01 -12.80
N GLY A 73 -16.91 10.90 -12.31
CA GLY A 73 -17.99 10.15 -12.98
C GLY A 73 -17.52 9.15 -14.02
N THR A 74 -16.22 8.84 -14.08
CA THR A 74 -15.65 7.83 -15.00
C THR A 74 -15.01 6.71 -14.19
N SER A 75 -15.43 5.46 -14.38
CA SER A 75 -14.81 4.34 -13.68
C SER A 75 -13.54 3.86 -14.38
N LEU A 76 -12.66 3.19 -13.62
CA LEU A 76 -11.48 2.49 -14.17
C LEU A 76 -11.91 1.44 -15.21
N VAL A 77 -13.03 0.76 -14.98
CA VAL A 77 -13.55 -0.28 -15.88
C VAL A 77 -14.06 0.34 -17.18
N ASP A 78 -14.77 1.47 -17.11
CA ASP A 78 -15.26 2.17 -18.32
C ASP A 78 -14.10 2.70 -19.17
N THR A 79 -13.03 3.14 -18.50
CA THR A 79 -11.88 3.77 -19.18
C THR A 79 -10.91 2.74 -19.76
N PHE A 80 -10.59 1.67 -19.02
CA PHE A 80 -9.53 0.72 -19.39
C PHE A 80 -10.06 -0.67 -19.74
N GLY A 81 -11.30 -0.99 -19.41
CA GLY A 81 -11.89 -2.31 -19.55
C GLY A 81 -11.62 -3.23 -18.35
N LYS A 82 -12.50 -4.23 -18.19
CA LYS A 82 -12.51 -5.18 -17.05
C LYS A 82 -11.19 -5.94 -16.92
N THR A 83 -10.68 -6.53 -18.00
CA THR A 83 -9.45 -7.33 -17.99
C THR A 83 -8.22 -6.53 -17.56
N LYS A 84 -8.07 -5.29 -18.06
CA LYS A 84 -6.93 -4.43 -17.69
C LYS A 84 -7.02 -3.98 -16.23
N THR A 85 -8.24 -3.69 -15.75
CA THR A 85 -8.50 -3.35 -14.34
C THR A 85 -8.15 -4.52 -13.41
N LEU A 86 -8.46 -5.76 -13.79
CA LEU A 86 -8.09 -6.96 -13.03
C LEU A 86 -6.57 -7.16 -12.98
N LEU A 87 -5.89 -7.05 -14.12
CA LEU A 87 -4.42 -7.14 -14.19
C LEU A 87 -3.77 -6.06 -13.31
N PHE A 88 -4.35 -4.86 -13.29
CA PHE A 88 -3.89 -3.78 -12.43
C PHE A 88 -3.97 -4.13 -10.94
N HIS A 89 -5.12 -4.62 -10.45
CA HIS A 89 -5.25 -5.05 -9.06
C HIS A 89 -4.32 -6.22 -8.73
N GLY A 90 -4.14 -7.17 -9.66
CA GLY A 90 -3.19 -8.27 -9.51
C GLY A 90 -1.74 -7.80 -9.40
N LEU A 91 -1.33 -6.82 -10.21
CA LEU A 91 0.01 -6.26 -10.15
C LEU A 91 0.25 -5.51 -8.83
N CYS A 92 -0.72 -4.71 -8.38
CA CYS A 92 -0.63 -4.06 -7.06
C CYS A 92 -0.51 -5.08 -5.92
N PHE A 93 -1.30 -6.15 -5.97
CA PHE A 93 -1.20 -7.25 -5.01
C PHE A 93 0.23 -7.84 -4.98
N LEU A 94 0.81 -8.15 -6.14
CA LEU A 94 2.16 -8.72 -6.23
C LEU A 94 3.22 -7.77 -5.67
N LEU A 95 3.19 -6.49 -6.04
CA LEU A 95 4.13 -5.49 -5.53
C LEU A 95 4.06 -5.34 -4.00
N LEU A 96 2.86 -5.35 -3.44
CA LEU A 96 2.65 -5.24 -2.00
C LEU A 96 3.06 -6.50 -1.25
N ILE A 97 2.86 -7.69 -1.83
CA ILE A 97 3.35 -8.94 -1.24
C ILE A 97 4.87 -8.99 -1.22
N ILE A 98 5.54 -8.61 -2.32
CA ILE A 98 7.01 -8.53 -2.36
C ILE A 98 7.49 -7.58 -1.26
N SER A 99 6.83 -6.43 -1.13
CA SER A 99 7.13 -5.43 -0.09
C SER A 99 6.94 -5.97 1.32
N ALA A 100 5.84 -6.70 1.57
CA ALA A 100 5.54 -7.32 2.86
C ALA A 100 6.56 -8.39 3.25
N VAL A 101 7.00 -9.20 2.29
CA VAL A 101 8.04 -10.21 2.50
C VAL A 101 9.38 -9.56 2.87
N VAL A 102 9.76 -8.47 2.19
CA VAL A 102 10.98 -7.70 2.55
C VAL A 102 10.88 -7.15 3.97
N GLN A 103 9.73 -6.58 4.35
CA GLN A 103 9.52 -6.08 5.71
C GLN A 103 9.58 -7.22 6.74
N THR A 104 9.01 -8.39 6.43
CA THR A 104 9.06 -9.58 7.29
C THR A 104 10.48 -10.10 7.46
N TYR A 105 11.28 -10.12 6.38
CA TYR A 105 12.70 -10.45 6.45
C TYR A 105 13.45 -9.48 7.37
N ASN A 106 13.18 -8.18 7.27
CA ASN A 106 13.79 -7.18 8.13
C ASN A 106 13.41 -7.34 9.62
N VAL A 107 12.21 -7.82 9.93
CA VAL A 107 11.83 -8.19 11.32
C VAL A 107 12.78 -9.28 11.84
N SER A 108 12.98 -10.36 11.07
CA SER A 108 13.83 -11.49 11.49
C SER A 108 15.32 -11.13 11.54
N HIS A 109 15.80 -10.25 10.66
CA HIS A 109 17.22 -9.90 10.57
C HIS A 109 17.64 -8.78 11.54
N THR A 110 16.73 -7.87 11.90
CA THR A 110 17.03 -6.72 12.77
C THR A 110 16.88 -7.03 14.26
N TYR A 111 16.23 -8.15 14.61
CA TYR A 111 16.10 -8.65 15.99
C TYR A 111 17.45 -8.76 16.72
N THR A 112 18.52 -9.05 15.99
CA THR A 112 19.86 -9.30 16.54
C THR A 112 20.74 -8.06 16.66
N SER A 113 20.43 -6.94 15.99
CA SER A 113 21.38 -5.83 15.84
C SER A 113 20.83 -4.43 16.18
N ARG A 114 19.52 -4.17 16.04
CA ARG A 114 18.95 -2.83 16.34
C ARG A 114 17.49 -2.88 16.81
N ILE A 115 17.28 -3.14 18.10
CA ILE A 115 15.96 -3.24 18.75
C ILE A 115 15.05 -2.01 18.47
N ALA A 116 15.65 -0.82 18.36
CA ALA A 116 14.97 0.44 18.03
C ALA A 116 14.11 0.41 16.75
N TYR A 117 14.52 -0.37 15.75
CA TYR A 117 13.88 -0.42 14.44
C TYR A 117 12.83 -1.54 14.32
N TYR A 118 12.80 -2.44 15.29
CA TYR A 118 11.99 -3.65 15.25
C TYR A 118 10.47 -3.37 15.11
N PRO A 119 9.86 -2.40 15.82
CA PRO A 119 8.42 -2.16 15.74
C PRO A 119 7.94 -1.68 14.37
N ARG A 120 8.72 -0.82 13.68
CA ARG A 120 8.29 -0.28 12.37
C ARG A 120 8.20 -1.36 11.30
N PHE A 121 9.09 -2.36 11.33
CA PHE A 121 9.08 -3.45 10.36
C PHE A 121 7.86 -4.36 10.56
N ILE A 122 7.46 -4.61 11.81
CA ILE A 122 6.25 -5.38 12.13
C ILE A 122 5.00 -4.65 11.64
N ILE A 123 4.87 -3.37 12.00
CA ILE A 123 3.71 -2.56 11.62
C ILE A 123 3.64 -2.43 10.09
N GLY A 124 4.79 -2.18 9.44
CA GLY A 124 4.91 -2.12 7.99
C GLY A 124 4.49 -3.43 7.31
N ALA A 125 4.99 -4.57 7.78
CA ALA A 125 4.62 -5.88 7.23
C ALA A 125 3.11 -6.15 7.34
N ILE A 126 2.51 -5.93 8.51
CA ILE A 126 1.08 -6.13 8.74
C ILE A 126 0.25 -5.23 7.81
N ALA A 127 0.61 -3.95 7.71
CA ALA A 127 -0.09 -3.00 6.86
C ALA A 127 0.00 -3.38 5.37
N LEU A 128 1.18 -3.82 4.90
CA LEU A 128 1.38 -4.25 3.52
C LEU A 128 0.59 -5.52 3.18
N TYR A 129 0.50 -6.50 4.09
CA TYR A 129 -0.37 -7.66 3.90
C TYR A 129 -1.85 -7.28 3.86
N ALA A 130 -2.29 -6.36 4.73
CA ALA A 130 -3.67 -5.87 4.71
C ALA A 130 -3.98 -5.16 3.38
N LEU A 131 -3.05 -4.30 2.91
CA LEU A 131 -3.17 -3.63 1.63
C LEU A 131 -3.19 -4.63 0.47
N SER A 132 -2.34 -5.66 0.46
CA SER A 132 -2.34 -6.65 -0.62
C SER A 132 -3.68 -7.40 -0.69
N ILE A 133 -4.20 -7.85 0.45
CA ILE A 133 -5.51 -8.54 0.51
C ILE A 133 -6.63 -7.62 0.03
N SER A 134 -6.59 -6.33 0.36
CA SER A 134 -7.59 -5.38 -0.11
C SER A 134 -7.60 -5.20 -1.64
N HIS A 135 -6.45 -5.32 -2.32
CA HIS A 135 -6.40 -5.33 -3.80
C HIS A 135 -7.03 -6.60 -4.39
N ILE A 136 -6.87 -7.77 -3.75
CA ILE A 136 -7.60 -8.99 -4.15
C ILE A 136 -9.11 -8.77 -3.98
N PHE A 137 -9.53 -8.20 -2.84
CA PHE A 137 -10.95 -7.93 -2.60
C PHE A 137 -11.54 -7.02 -3.68
N LEU A 138 -10.84 -5.95 -4.07
CA LEU A 138 -11.27 -5.09 -5.17
C LEU A 138 -11.30 -5.83 -6.52
N ALA A 139 -10.34 -6.72 -6.80
CA ALA A 139 -10.38 -7.55 -8.00
C ALA A 139 -11.63 -8.44 -8.02
N VAL A 140 -11.99 -9.05 -6.89
CA VAL A 140 -13.21 -9.85 -6.75
C VAL A 140 -14.46 -9.00 -6.98
N LEU A 141 -14.52 -7.79 -6.42
CA LEU A 141 -15.63 -6.87 -6.66
C LEU A 141 -15.77 -6.52 -8.15
N VAL A 142 -14.65 -6.25 -8.84
CA VAL A 142 -14.66 -6.03 -10.30
C VAL A 142 -15.18 -7.27 -11.03
N MET A 143 -14.81 -8.49 -10.63
CA MET A 143 -15.33 -9.69 -11.31
C MET A 143 -16.86 -9.83 -11.20
N ILE A 144 -17.41 -9.55 -10.01
CA ILE A 144 -18.83 -9.79 -9.69
C ILE A 144 -19.75 -8.64 -10.14
N TRP A 145 -19.29 -7.38 -10.00
CA TRP A 145 -20.16 -6.19 -10.12
C TRP A 145 -19.92 -5.35 -11.39
N SER A 146 -19.02 -5.75 -12.29
CA SER A 146 -18.78 -5.07 -13.59
C SER A 146 -19.24 -5.88 -14.79
#